data_AF-A0A212EHN5-F1
#
_entry.id   AF-A0A212EHN5-F1
#
_cell.length_a   1.000
_cell.length_b   1.000
_cell.length_c   1.000
_cell.angle_alpha   90.00
_cell.angle_beta   90.00
_cell.angle_gamma   90.00
#
_symmetry.space_group_name_H-M   'P 1'
#
loop_
_entity.id
_entity.type
_entity.pdbx_description
1 polymer ?
#
loop_
_entity_poly.entity_id
_entity_poly.type
_entity_poly.pdbx_seq_one_letter_code
_entity_poly.pdbx_strand_id
1 'polypeptide(L)'
;MVHPVFSENTSSGGYILHSSFDCLKIVDDVQHPTFQAACRAQHLLDDDHQWDDALNEAYISDSPHRLRHLFSAMLIFCSLSNATELWRKYKNNLAEDYFRDIHRVTAGVVNDIQREDVLNRCLNEIQHIVLSIGGETLSGYGLPEPVSNEERGSEEYSSETNYDSIELSNILP
;
A
#
# COMPACT_ATOMS: atom_id res chain seq x y z
N MET A 1 -49.57 61.35 6.58
CA MET A 1 -49.43 62.00 5.25
C MET A 1 -47.97 62.39 5.13
N VAL A 2 -47.14 61.85 4.24
CA VAL A 2 -47.33 61.24 2.92
C VAL A 2 -46.17 60.24 2.73
N HIS A 3 -46.44 59.05 2.18
CA HIS A 3 -45.41 58.16 1.62
C HIS A 3 -44.79 58.81 0.37
N PRO A 4 -43.52 58.50 0.06
CA PRO A 4 -43.23 57.61 -1.08
C PRO A 4 -41.93 56.79 -0.87
N VAL A 5 -41.50 55.81 -1.65
CA VAL A 5 -42.02 54.88 -2.67
C VAL A 5 -40.91 53.81 -2.74
N PHE A 6 -41.29 52.54 -2.89
CA PHE A 6 -40.39 51.41 -3.09
C PHE A 6 -39.39 51.66 -4.24
N SER A 7 -38.12 51.31 -4.01
CA SER A 7 -37.27 50.77 -5.07
C SER A 7 -36.80 49.40 -4.60
N GLU A 8 -37.52 48.38 -5.03
CA GLU A 8 -36.95 47.05 -5.19
C GLU A 8 -35.78 47.19 -6.15
N ASN A 9 -34.57 46.88 -5.68
CA ASN A 9 -33.50 46.49 -6.57
C ASN A 9 -33.09 45.08 -6.18
N THR A 10 -33.61 44.16 -6.98
CA THR A 10 -33.20 42.78 -7.07
C THR A 10 -31.71 42.70 -7.40
N SER A 11 -30.91 42.32 -6.43
CA SER A 11 -29.70 41.56 -6.71
C SER A 11 -29.76 40.32 -5.84
N SER A 12 -30.06 39.20 -6.49
CA SER A 12 -30.06 37.85 -5.95
C SER A 12 -28.63 37.45 -5.56
N GLY A 13 -28.07 38.10 -4.55
CA GLY A 13 -26.94 37.60 -3.79
C GLY A 13 -27.48 36.73 -2.69
N GLY A 14 -27.77 35.46 -3.01
CA GLY A 14 -28.14 34.47 -2.03
C GLY A 14 -27.00 34.32 -1.04
N TYR A 15 -27.11 34.99 0.11
CA TYR A 15 -26.24 34.76 1.25
C TYR A 15 -26.45 33.29 1.65
N ILE A 16 -25.52 32.42 1.26
CA ILE A 16 -25.46 31.08 1.80
C ILE A 16 -25.22 31.28 3.30
N LEU A 17 -26.25 31.00 4.11
CA LEU A 17 -26.11 30.93 5.55
C LEU A 17 -25.12 29.80 5.85
N HIS A 18 -23.84 30.16 6.02
CA HIS A 18 -22.79 29.26 6.43
C HIS A 18 -22.97 28.90 7.91
N SER A 19 -23.82 27.91 8.19
CA SER A 19 -24.02 27.36 9.54
C SER A 19 -23.84 25.83 9.57
N SER A 20 -23.01 25.28 8.69
CA SER A 20 -22.54 23.89 8.79
C SER A 20 -21.08 23.82 8.37
N PHE A 21 -20.30 22.98 9.05
CA PHE A 21 -18.93 22.66 8.65
C PHE A 21 -18.84 22.12 7.21
N ASP A 22 -19.95 21.67 6.62
CA ASP A 22 -20.00 21.20 5.23
C ASP A 22 -19.51 22.21 4.19
N CYS A 23 -19.49 23.52 4.50
CA CYS A 23 -18.87 24.50 3.61
C CYS A 23 -17.36 24.30 3.43
N LEU A 24 -16.68 23.66 4.39
CA LEU A 24 -15.26 23.29 4.23
C LEU A 24 -15.05 22.19 3.17
N LYS A 25 -16.13 21.55 2.69
CA LYS A 25 -16.07 20.59 1.60
C LYS A 25 -16.20 21.24 0.22
N ILE A 26 -16.35 22.56 0.14
CA ILE A 26 -16.53 23.28 -1.12
C ILE A 26 -15.17 23.80 -1.59
N VAL A 27 -14.76 23.43 -2.80
CA VAL A 27 -13.52 23.86 -3.45
C VAL A 27 -13.87 24.29 -4.87
N ASP A 28 -13.51 25.51 -5.26
CA ASP A 28 -13.83 26.06 -6.59
C ASP A 28 -15.31 25.86 -6.99
N ASP A 29 -16.22 26.17 -6.06
CA ASP A 29 -17.68 25.99 -6.18
C ASP A 29 -18.16 24.53 -6.36
N VAL A 30 -17.29 23.54 -6.18
CA VAL A 30 -17.63 22.10 -6.20
C VAL A 30 -17.73 21.54 -4.79
N GLN A 31 -18.84 20.90 -4.46
CA GLN A 31 -19.02 20.21 -3.18
C GLN A 31 -18.42 18.80 -3.24
N HIS A 32 -17.46 18.53 -2.37
CA HIS A 32 -16.81 17.23 -2.24
C HIS A 32 -17.51 16.32 -1.21
N PRO A 33 -17.46 14.99 -1.38
CA PRO A 33 -18.15 14.06 -0.49
C PRO A 33 -17.58 14.01 0.93
N THR A 34 -16.28 14.26 1.08
CA THR A 34 -15.56 14.23 2.36
C THR A 34 -14.67 15.45 2.51
N PHE A 35 -14.33 15.81 3.75
CA PHE A 35 -13.35 16.87 4.03
C PHE A 35 -11.98 16.53 3.41
N GLN A 36 -11.59 15.25 3.43
CA GLN A 36 -10.35 14.79 2.79
C GLN A 36 -10.38 15.01 1.27
N ALA A 37 -11.50 14.76 0.61
CA ALA A 37 -11.64 14.99 -0.83
C ALA A 37 -11.54 16.49 -1.18
N ALA A 38 -12.09 17.36 -0.34
CA ALA A 38 -11.91 18.81 -0.47
C ALA A 38 -10.46 19.23 -0.24
N CYS A 39 -9.78 18.71 0.79
CA CYS A 39 -8.36 19.00 1.02
C CYS A 39 -7.48 18.50 -0.14
N ARG A 40 -7.78 17.34 -0.75
CA ARG A 40 -7.11 16.86 -1.98
C ARG A 40 -7.35 17.80 -3.15
N ALA A 41 -8.58 18.27 -3.37
CA ALA A 41 -8.91 19.22 -4.43
C ALA A 41 -8.25 20.59 -4.23
N GLN A 42 -8.05 21.03 -2.98
CA GLN A 42 -7.26 22.22 -2.65
C GLN A 42 -5.74 22.00 -2.74
N HIS A 43 -5.28 20.82 -3.15
CA HIS A 43 -3.86 20.44 -3.15
C HIS A 43 -3.20 20.58 -1.76
N LEU A 44 -3.99 20.52 -0.69
CA LEU A 44 -3.49 20.54 0.69
C LEU A 44 -3.04 19.17 1.17
N LEU A 45 -3.52 18.12 0.51
CA LEU A 45 -3.03 16.77 0.66
C LEU A 45 -2.22 16.47 -0.60
N ASP A 46 -0.90 16.51 -0.47
CA ASP A 46 -0.01 16.02 -1.51
C ASP A 46 -0.36 14.56 -1.83
N ASP A 47 -0.34 14.22 -3.12
CA ASP A 47 -0.27 12.84 -3.56
C ASP A 47 0.95 12.17 -2.88
N ASP A 48 1.00 10.84 -2.85
CA ASP A 48 2.02 10.06 -2.13
C ASP A 48 3.49 10.34 -2.57
N HIS A 49 3.74 11.35 -3.39
CA HIS A 49 5.04 11.90 -3.80
C HIS A 49 5.99 12.14 -2.63
N GLN A 50 5.51 12.72 -1.52
CA GLN A 50 6.37 12.93 -0.34
C GLN A 50 6.94 11.61 0.23
N TRP A 51 6.17 10.53 0.14
CA TRP A 51 6.57 9.20 0.61
C TRP A 51 7.51 8.54 -0.39
N ASP A 52 7.29 8.78 -1.67
CA ASP A 52 8.18 8.35 -2.73
C ASP A 52 9.55 9.02 -2.63
N ASP A 53 9.60 10.34 -2.45
CA ASP A 53 10.83 11.11 -2.27
C ASP A 53 11.60 10.63 -1.03
N ALA A 54 10.90 10.44 0.10
CA ALA A 54 11.51 9.96 1.34
C ALA A 54 12.12 8.56 1.18
N LEU A 55 11.41 7.62 0.53
CA LEU A 55 11.95 6.29 0.24
C LEU A 55 13.08 6.34 -0.78
N ASN A 56 13.00 7.25 -1.75
CA ASN A 56 14.05 7.45 -2.74
C ASN A 56 15.36 7.94 -2.10
N GLU A 57 15.27 8.91 -1.19
CA GLU A 57 16.43 9.38 -0.42
C GLU A 57 16.98 8.28 0.47
N ALA A 58 16.10 7.59 1.21
CA ALA A 58 16.49 6.54 2.15
C ALA A 58 17.20 5.36 1.47
N TYR A 59 16.75 4.88 0.30
CA TYR A 59 17.44 3.75 -0.33
C TYR A 59 18.85 4.09 -0.80
N ILE A 60 19.14 5.38 -1.06
CA ILE A 60 20.47 5.84 -1.48
C ILE A 60 21.42 5.90 -0.27
N SER A 61 20.91 6.31 0.89
CA SER A 61 21.72 6.59 2.07
C SER A 61 21.77 5.48 3.13
N ASP A 62 20.79 4.59 3.16
CA ASP A 62 20.58 3.62 4.23
C ASP A 62 20.69 2.15 3.80
N SER A 63 20.92 1.27 4.78
CA SER A 63 20.90 -0.17 4.58
C SER A 63 19.47 -0.69 4.31
N PRO A 64 19.28 -1.80 3.56
CA PRO A 64 17.97 -2.42 3.34
C PRO A 64 17.20 -2.72 4.63
N HIS A 65 17.91 -3.12 5.69
CA HIS A 65 17.31 -3.33 7.01
C HIS A 65 16.66 -2.06 7.58
N ARG A 66 17.37 -0.92 7.55
CA ARG A 66 16.82 0.37 7.98
C ARG A 66 15.69 0.84 7.06
N LEU A 67 15.82 0.61 5.75
CA LEU A 67 14.79 0.92 4.78
C LEU A 67 13.49 0.14 5.07
N ARG A 68 13.59 -1.14 5.46
CA ARG A 68 12.43 -1.94 5.92
C ARG A 68 11.77 -1.34 7.16
N HIS A 69 12.57 -0.93 8.15
CA HIS A 69 12.03 -0.25 9.35
C HIS A 69 11.31 1.07 9.01
N LEU A 70 11.89 1.89 8.13
CA LEU A 70 11.25 3.11 7.66
C LEU A 70 9.93 2.80 6.97
N PHE A 71 9.92 1.86 6.03
CA PHE A 71 8.71 1.45 5.32
C PHE A 71 7.63 0.93 6.28
N SER A 72 7.98 0.09 7.26
CA SER A 72 7.06 -0.39 8.30
C SER A 72 6.51 0.76 9.15
N ALA A 73 7.34 1.73 9.54
CA ALA A 73 6.88 2.91 10.28
C ALA A 73 5.92 3.76 9.42
N MET A 74 6.19 3.90 8.12
CA MET A 74 5.30 4.60 7.20
C MET A 74 3.95 3.89 7.07
N LEU A 75 3.91 2.56 7.00
CA LEU A 75 2.64 1.81 6.97
C LEU A 75 1.76 2.12 8.19
N ILE A 76 2.35 2.22 9.39
CA ILE A 76 1.60 2.41 10.64
C ILE A 76 1.22 3.87 10.85
N PHE A 77 2.16 4.79 10.67
CA PHE A 77 2.02 6.18 11.11
C PHE A 77 1.63 7.12 9.98
N CYS A 78 1.82 6.73 8.72
CA CYS A 78 1.48 7.54 7.57
C CYS A 78 0.18 7.04 6.94
N SER A 79 -0.71 7.95 6.57
CA SER A 79 -1.89 7.64 5.76
C SER A 79 -1.49 7.48 4.29
N LEU A 80 -0.81 6.38 3.96
CA LEU A 80 -0.40 6.06 2.59
C LEU A 80 -1.65 5.83 1.72
N SER A 81 -1.82 6.61 0.66
CA SER A 81 -2.97 6.43 -0.24
C SER A 81 -2.83 5.16 -1.08
N ASN A 82 -1.61 4.77 -1.42
CA ASN A 82 -1.30 3.60 -2.25
C ASN A 82 -0.02 2.86 -1.78
N ALA A 83 -0.10 2.20 -0.62
CA ALA A 83 1.02 1.42 -0.08
C ALA A 83 1.46 0.28 -1.02
N THR A 84 0.53 -0.31 -1.78
CA THR A 84 0.81 -1.36 -2.77
C THR A 84 1.73 -0.87 -3.89
N GLU A 85 1.56 0.38 -4.35
CA GLU A 85 2.42 0.96 -5.38
C GLU A 85 3.84 1.24 -4.86
N LEU A 86 3.96 1.79 -3.64
CA LEU A 86 5.25 1.98 -2.99
C LEU A 86 5.98 0.64 -2.81
N TRP A 87 5.28 -0.39 -2.35
CA TRP A 87 5.84 -1.75 -2.28
C TRP A 87 6.32 -2.23 -3.66
N ARG A 88 5.49 -2.14 -4.70
CA ARG A 88 5.85 -2.57 -6.06
C ARG A 88 7.13 -1.88 -6.55
N LYS A 89 7.30 -0.59 -6.23
CA LYS A 89 8.45 0.22 -6.64
C LYS A 89 9.72 -0.15 -5.85
N TYR A 90 9.63 -0.29 -4.53
CA TYR A 90 10.80 -0.42 -3.66
C TYR A 90 11.10 -1.85 -3.17
N LYS A 91 10.28 -2.85 -3.47
CA LYS A 91 10.46 -4.24 -2.99
C LYS A 91 11.85 -4.83 -3.23
N ASN A 92 12.49 -4.49 -4.36
CA ASN A 92 13.83 -4.98 -4.67
C ASN A 92 14.89 -4.30 -3.82
N ASN A 93 14.75 -3.00 -3.55
CA ASN A 93 15.62 -2.25 -2.64
C ASN A 93 15.45 -2.73 -1.20
N LEU A 94 14.20 -2.95 -0.79
CA LEU A 94 13.85 -3.49 0.52
C LEU A 94 14.39 -4.90 0.73
N ALA A 95 14.60 -5.70 -0.32
CA ALA A 95 15.11 -7.06 -0.25
C ALA A 95 16.55 -7.22 -0.77
N GLU A 96 17.29 -6.13 -0.98
CA GLU A 96 18.60 -6.13 -1.67
C GLU A 96 19.63 -7.02 -0.96
N ASP A 97 19.65 -7.02 0.36
CA ASP A 97 20.52 -7.87 1.16
C ASP A 97 20.20 -9.37 1.00
N TYR A 98 18.93 -9.72 0.96
CA TYR A 98 18.49 -11.09 0.69
C TYR A 98 18.80 -11.52 -0.75
N PHE A 99 18.66 -10.62 -1.73
CA PHE A 99 19.09 -10.89 -3.10
C PHE A 99 20.61 -11.15 -3.17
N ARG A 100 21.40 -10.33 -2.48
CA ARG A 100 22.85 -10.51 -2.40
C ARG A 100 23.23 -11.86 -1.78
N ASP A 101 22.49 -12.31 -0.76
CA ASP A 101 22.72 -13.62 -0.13
C ASP A 101 22.41 -14.77 -1.10
N ILE A 102 21.25 -14.76 -1.78
CA ILE A 102 20.90 -15.83 -2.71
C ILE A 102 21.85 -15.85 -3.93
N HIS A 103 22.26 -14.69 -4.44
CA HIS A 103 23.23 -14.61 -5.54
C HIS A 103 24.58 -15.26 -5.20
N ARG A 104 25.01 -15.20 -3.93
CA ARG A 104 26.23 -15.88 -3.47
C ARG A 104 26.07 -17.40 -3.47
N VAL A 105 24.89 -17.89 -3.12
CA VAL A 105 24.58 -19.33 -3.07
C VAL A 105 24.40 -19.92 -4.46
N THR A 106 23.74 -19.20 -5.38
CA THR A 106 23.38 -19.70 -6.71
C THR A 106 24.37 -19.32 -7.81
N ALA A 107 25.57 -18.84 -7.44
CA ALA A 107 26.57 -18.35 -8.38
C ALA A 107 26.02 -17.29 -9.38
N GLY A 108 25.08 -16.47 -8.92
CA GLY A 108 24.49 -15.39 -9.69
C GLY A 108 23.22 -15.75 -10.47
N VAL A 109 22.86 -17.03 -10.60
CA VAL A 109 21.67 -17.46 -11.36
C VAL A 109 20.48 -17.58 -10.42
N VAL A 110 19.57 -16.61 -10.45
CA VAL A 110 18.35 -16.60 -9.61
C VAL A 110 17.14 -16.80 -10.51
N ASN A 111 16.38 -17.88 -10.26
CA ASN A 111 15.13 -18.15 -10.98
C ASN A 111 13.94 -17.40 -10.35
N ASP A 112 12.79 -17.46 -11.00
CA ASP A 112 11.60 -16.70 -10.57
C ASP A 112 11.07 -17.18 -9.21
N ILE A 113 11.10 -18.49 -8.95
CA ILE A 113 10.72 -19.07 -7.65
C ILE A 113 11.60 -18.47 -6.55
N GLN A 114 12.92 -18.54 -6.68
CA GLN A 114 13.86 -17.97 -5.70
C GLN A 114 13.68 -16.47 -5.51
N ARG A 115 13.31 -15.73 -6.56
CA ARG A 115 12.98 -14.30 -6.44
C ARG A 115 11.75 -14.11 -5.56
N GLU A 116 10.71 -14.90 -5.77
CA GLU A 116 9.51 -14.88 -4.93
C GLU A 116 9.82 -15.25 -3.48
N ASP A 117 10.70 -16.24 -3.23
CA ASP A 117 11.15 -16.61 -1.88
C ASP A 117 11.81 -15.43 -1.17
N VAL A 118 12.69 -14.71 -1.87
CA VAL A 118 13.39 -13.54 -1.35
C VAL A 118 12.40 -12.42 -1.01
N LEU A 119 11.45 -12.15 -1.91
CA LEU A 119 10.42 -11.14 -1.66
C LEU A 119 9.48 -11.55 -0.51
N ASN A 120 9.13 -12.84 -0.40
CA ASN A 120 8.32 -13.38 0.69
C ASN A 120 9.04 -13.27 2.04
N ARG A 121 10.36 -13.53 2.06
CA ARG A 121 11.20 -13.32 3.25
C ARG A 121 11.21 -11.84 3.66
N CYS A 122 11.27 -10.93 2.69
CA CYS A 122 11.17 -9.50 2.96
C CYS A 122 9.81 -9.09 3.52
N LEU A 123 8.71 -9.61 2.96
CA LEU A 123 7.35 -9.36 3.47
C LEU A 123 7.20 -9.88 4.90
N ASN A 124 7.72 -11.08 5.20
CA ASN A 124 7.73 -11.63 6.56
C ASN A 124 8.43 -10.70 7.57
N GLU A 125 9.60 -10.17 7.21
CA GLU A 125 10.33 -9.24 8.08
C GLU A 125 9.55 -7.95 8.30
N ILE A 126 8.98 -7.37 7.24
CA ILE A 126 8.14 -6.16 7.34
C ILE A 126 6.92 -6.44 8.22
N GLN A 127 6.24 -7.58 8.04
CA GLN A 127 5.10 -7.98 8.86
C GLN A 127 5.49 -8.10 10.33
N HIS A 128 6.64 -8.71 10.64
CA HIS A 128 7.15 -8.84 11.99
C HIS A 128 7.42 -7.45 12.62
N ILE A 129 8.08 -6.55 11.89
CA ILE A 129 8.33 -5.18 12.36
C ILE A 129 7.01 -4.44 12.61
N VAL A 130 6.05 -4.52 11.67
CA VAL A 130 4.75 -3.84 11.80
C VAL A 130 4.00 -4.31 13.05
N LEU A 131 3.90 -5.63 13.26
CA LEU A 131 3.23 -6.19 14.44
C LEU A 131 3.97 -5.82 15.73
N SER A 132 5.30 -5.77 15.72
CA SER A 132 6.09 -5.40 16.91
C SER A 132 5.85 -3.96 17.38
N ILE A 133 5.45 -3.07 16.46
CA ILE A 133 5.16 -1.66 16.75
C ILE A 133 3.65 -1.46 17.08
N GLY A 134 2.83 -2.50 16.88
CA GLY A 134 1.39 -2.49 17.16
C GLY A 134 0.51 -2.19 15.95
N GLY A 135 1.01 -2.40 14.74
CA GLY A 135 0.22 -2.33 13.51
C GLY A 135 -0.64 -3.58 13.27
N GLU A 136 -1.30 -3.61 12.10
CA GLU A 136 -2.13 -4.73 11.65
C GLU A 136 -1.37 -5.68 10.71
N THR A 137 -2.05 -6.67 10.16
CA THR A 137 -1.51 -7.53 9.11
C THR A 137 -1.26 -6.75 7.82
N LEU A 138 -0.35 -7.22 6.96
CA LEU A 138 0.00 -6.54 5.70
C LEU A 138 -1.22 -6.37 4.78
N SER A 139 -2.17 -7.30 4.81
CA SER A 139 -3.47 -7.19 4.14
C SER A 139 -4.27 -5.97 4.58
N GLY A 140 -4.19 -5.54 5.84
CA GLY A 140 -4.82 -4.31 6.33
C GLY A 140 -4.31 -3.05 5.64
N TYR A 141 -3.08 -3.11 5.10
CA TYR A 141 -2.46 -2.04 4.32
C TYR A 141 -2.53 -2.28 2.80
N GLY A 142 -3.22 -3.33 2.34
CA GLY A 142 -3.32 -3.69 0.91
C GLY A 142 -2.05 -4.33 0.33
N LEU A 143 -1.17 -4.86 1.18
CA LEU A 143 0.03 -5.60 0.75
C LEU A 143 -0.23 -7.11 0.68
N PRO A 144 0.58 -7.87 -0.10
CA PRO A 144 0.52 -9.33 -0.10
C PRO A 144 0.88 -9.89 1.27
N GLU A 145 0.12 -10.89 1.72
CA GLU A 145 0.46 -11.64 2.94
C GLU A 145 1.69 -12.53 2.71
N PRO A 146 2.60 -12.62 3.68
CA PRO A 146 3.70 -13.56 3.60
C PRO A 146 3.19 -15.01 3.63
N VAL A 147 3.60 -15.82 2.66
CA VAL A 147 3.29 -17.25 2.59
C VAL A 147 4.07 -17.98 3.68
N SER A 148 3.38 -18.86 4.41
CA SER A 148 3.99 -19.68 5.46
C SER A 148 4.74 -20.86 4.82
N ASN A 149 5.90 -21.25 5.38
CA ASN A 149 6.67 -22.40 4.87
C ASN A 149 5.86 -23.72 4.80
N GLU A 150 4.80 -23.84 5.59
CA GLU A 150 3.87 -24.98 5.61
C GLU A 150 3.03 -25.09 4.32
N GLU A 151 2.65 -23.96 3.72
CA GLU A 151 1.82 -23.91 2.51
C GLU A 151 2.61 -24.38 1.27
N ARG A 152 3.91 -24.06 1.21
CA ARG A 152 4.80 -24.49 0.13
C ARG A 152 5.12 -25.98 0.12
N GLY A 153 5.27 -26.59 1.31
CA GLY A 153 5.43 -28.05 1.41
C GLY A 153 4.15 -28.81 1.07
N SER A 154 2.99 -28.18 1.24
CA SER A 154 1.68 -28.79 0.99
C SER A 154 1.38 -28.96 -0.51
N GLU A 155 1.84 -28.05 -1.37
CA GLU A 155 1.68 -28.13 -2.83
C GLU A 155 2.51 -29.28 -3.43
N GLU A 156 3.74 -29.46 -2.96
CA GLU A 156 4.62 -30.55 -3.38
C GLU A 156 4.05 -31.91 -2.95
N TYR A 157 3.55 -32.00 -1.72
CA TYR A 157 2.87 -33.21 -1.21
C TYR A 157 1.55 -33.51 -1.93
N SER A 158 0.78 -32.48 -2.30
CA SER A 158 -0.48 -32.65 -3.05
C SER A 158 -0.22 -33.09 -4.50
N SER A 159 0.92 -32.69 -5.07
CA SER A 159 1.36 -33.11 -6.41
C SER A 159 1.85 -34.55 -6.42
N GLU A 160 2.52 -34.99 -5.35
CA GLU A 160 2.96 -36.38 -5.17
C GLU A 160 1.83 -37.35 -4.86
N THR A 161 0.68 -36.91 -4.35
CA THR A 161 -0.42 -37.83 -3.96
C THR A 161 -1.58 -37.87 -4.95
N ASN A 162 -1.56 -36.99 -5.97
CA ASN A 162 -2.54 -36.98 -7.05
C ASN A 162 -2.19 -37.96 -8.18
N TYR A 163 -1.85 -39.19 -7.82
CA TYR A 163 -1.71 -40.26 -8.81
C TYR A 163 -3.09 -40.70 -9.30
N ASP A 164 -3.24 -40.85 -10.62
CA ASP A 164 -4.44 -41.48 -11.17
C ASP A 164 -4.42 -42.98 -10.82
N SER A 165 -5.23 -43.35 -9.83
CA SER A 165 -5.41 -44.73 -9.39
C SER A 165 -5.84 -45.69 -10.50
N ILE A 166 -6.46 -45.18 -11.58
CA ILE A 166 -6.88 -45.96 -12.74
C ILE A 166 -5.66 -46.29 -13.61
N GLU A 167 -4.75 -45.34 -13.79
CA GLU A 167 -3.52 -45.53 -14.58
C GLU A 167 -2.54 -46.50 -13.89
N LEU A 168 -2.41 -46.42 -12.56
CA LEU A 168 -1.61 -47.35 -11.76
C LEU A 168 -2.12 -48.80 -11.80
N SER A 169 -3.43 -48.99 -11.96
CA SER A 169 -4.03 -50.33 -12.05
C SER A 169 -3.72 -51.06 -13.36
N ASN A 170 -3.32 -50.33 -14.41
CA ASN A 170 -2.98 -50.89 -15.72
C ASN A 170 -1.49 -51.23 -15.89
N ILE A 171 -0.65 -50.88 -14.91
CA ILE A 171 0.82 -51.04 -14.96
C ILE A 171 1.29 -52.24 -14.10
N LEU A 172 0.41 -52.82 -13.28
CA LEU A 172 0.70 -54.02 -12.49
C LEU A 172 0.26 -55.28 -13.25
N PRO A 173 1.15 -56.27 -13.48
CA PRO A 173 0.84 -57.51 -14.20
C PRO A 173 -0.05 -58.48 -13.42
#